data_AF-A0A969DBD7-F1
#
_entry.id   AF-A0A969DBD7-F1
#
_cell.length_a   1.000
_cell.length_b   1.000
_cell.length_c   1.000
_cell.angle_alpha   90.00
_cell.angle_beta   90.00
_cell.angle_gamma   90.00
#
_symmetry.space_group_name_H-M   'P 1'
#
loop_
_entity.id
_entity.type
_entity.pdbx_description
1 polymer ?
#
loop_
_entity_poly.entity_id
_entity_poly.type
_entity_poly.pdbx_seq_one_letter_code
_entity_poly.pdbx_strand_id
1 'polypeptide(L)' 'MTTGRRPRIMFVTSEENKQALEAWAKDTSKTVSSLLDELLTEVLAQKGLIEPPKKLLNWSDRKT' A
#
# COMPACT_ATOMS: atom_id res chain seq x y z
N MET A 1 15.89 3.90 16.79
CA MET A 1 14.68 3.49 16.06
C MET A 1 13.86 2.65 17.02
N THR A 2 12.70 3.13 17.46
CA THR A 2 11.89 2.41 18.45
C THR A 2 11.45 1.07 17.83
N THR A 3 11.94 -0.03 18.40
CA THR A 3 11.53 -1.42 18.13
C THR A 3 10.10 -1.68 18.64
N GLY A 4 9.21 -0.71 18.46
CA GLY A 4 7.81 -0.79 18.80
C GLY A 4 7.12 -1.69 17.80
N ARG A 5 6.39 -2.68 18.31
CA ARG A 5 5.56 -3.59 17.51
C ARG A 5 4.63 -2.73 16.64
N ARG A 6 4.68 -2.90 15.32
CA ARG A 6 3.75 -2.21 14.43
C ARG A 6 2.31 -2.56 14.83
N PRO A 7 1.39 -1.58 14.91
CA PRO A 7 -0.01 -1.86 15.20
C PRO A 7 -0.56 -2.82 14.14
N ARG A 8 -1.34 -3.82 14.57
CA ARG A 8 -2.00 -4.78 13.68
C ARG A 8 -3.45 -4.36 13.50
N ILE A 9 -3.87 -4.20 12.25
CA ILE A 9 -5.26 -3.92 11.88
C ILE A 9 -5.78 -5.16 11.16
N MET A 10 -6.89 -5.72 11.65
CA MET A 10 -7.63 -6.77 10.97
C MET A 10 -8.66 -6.13 10.05
N PHE A 11 -8.77 -6.58 8.80
CA PHE A 11 -9.78 -6.13 7.87
C PHE A 11 -10.60 -7.32 7.36
N VAL A 12 -11.85 -7.05 6.98
CA VAL A 12 -12.77 -8.03 6.40
C VAL A 12 -13.07 -7.60 4.97
N THR A 13 -13.12 -8.56 4.05
CA THR A 13 -13.41 -8.33 2.63
C THR A 13 -14.11 -9.55 2.05
N SER A 14 -14.66 -9.43 0.84
CA SER A 14 -15.19 -10.58 0.09
C SER A 14 -14.09 -11.59 -0.25
N GLU A 15 -14.47 -12.86 -0.44
CA GLU A 15 -13.54 -13.91 -0.90
C GLU A 15 -12.94 -13.59 -2.28
N GLU A 16 -13.72 -12.99 -3.18
CA GLU A 16 -13.25 -12.53 -4.49
C GLU A 16 -12.07 -11.55 -4.36
N ASN A 17 -12.21 -10.53 -3.51
CA ASN A 17 -11.16 -9.55 -3.27
C ASN A 17 -9.93 -10.18 -2.62
N LYS A 18 -10.12 -11.13 -1.70
CA LYS A 18 -9.01 -11.87 -1.07
C LYS A 18 -8.21 -12.63 -2.12
N GLN A 19 -8.89 -13.37 -3.00
CA GLN A 19 -8.24 -14.13 -4.08
C GLN A 19 -7.48 -13.20 -5.04
N ALA A 20 -8.08 -12.06 -5.41
CA ALA A 20 -7.42 -11.06 -6.26
C ALA A 20 -6.17 -10.48 -5.58
N LEU A 21 -6.22 -10.17 -4.28
CA LEU A 21 -5.07 -9.68 -3.52
C LEU A 21 -3.96 -10.74 -3.40
N GLU A 22 -4.30 -12.01 -3.17
CA GLU A 22 -3.35 -13.11 -3.10
C GLU A 22 -2.66 -13.36 -4.46
N ALA A 23 -3.42 -13.31 -5.56
CA ALA A 23 -2.87 -13.41 -6.91
C ALA A 23 -1.92 -12.25 -7.21
N TRP A 24 -2.33 -11.01 -6.93
CA TRP A 24 -1.48 -9.83 -7.15
C TRP A 24 -0.21 -9.85 -6.30
N ALA A 25 -0.29 -10.32 -5.04
CA ALA A 25 0.86 -10.50 -4.16
C ALA A 25 1.88 -11.48 -4.76
N LYS A 26 1.39 -12.60 -5.30
CA LYS A 26 2.22 -13.60 -5.96
C LYS A 26 2.92 -13.03 -7.20
N ASP A 27 2.19 -12.33 -8.06
CA ASP A 27 2.73 -11.77 -9.31
C ASP A 27 3.79 -10.70 -9.05
N THR A 28 3.64 -9.93 -7.97
CA THR A 28 4.59 -8.86 -7.59
C THR A 28 5.70 -9.32 -6.65
N SER A 29 5.74 -10.61 -6.27
CA SER A 29 6.67 -11.14 -5.27
C SER A 29 6.63 -10.37 -3.94
N LYS A 30 5.44 -9.90 -3.54
CA LYS A 30 5.18 -9.16 -2.29
C LYS A 30 4.20 -9.92 -1.39
N THR A 31 4.06 -9.47 -0.15
CA THR A 31 2.98 -9.94 0.73
C THR A 31 1.72 -9.09 0.53
N VAL A 32 0.54 -9.66 0.77
CA VAL A 32 -0.73 -8.91 0.77
C VAL A 32 -0.65 -7.70 1.70
N SER A 33 -0.04 -7.85 2.88
CA SER A 33 0.15 -6.74 3.82
C SER A 33 0.99 -5.60 3.24
N SER A 34 2.04 -5.91 2.47
CA SER A 34 2.86 -4.89 1.81
C SER A 34 2.11 -4.16 0.70
N LEU A 35 1.30 -4.89 -0.09
CA LEU A 35 0.48 -4.29 -1.13
C LEU A 35 -0.58 -3.35 -0.56
N LEU A 36 -1.24 -3.77 0.52
CA LEU A 36 -2.24 -2.95 1.19
C LEU A 36 -1.61 -1.72 1.84
N ASP A 37 -0.41 -1.82 2.41
CA ASP A 37 0.31 -0.67 2.97
C ASP A 37 0.63 0.37 1.88
N GLU A 38 1.10 -0.07 0.71
CA GLU A 38 1.36 0.80 -0.44
C GLU A 38 0.08 1.46 -0.96
N LEU A 39 -0.99 0.68 -1.16
CA LEU A 39 -2.27 1.17 -1.65
C LEU A 39 -2.93 2.14 -0.66
N LEU A 40 -2.91 1.83 0.63
CA LEU A 40 -3.41 2.73 1.67
C LEU A 40 -2.61 4.03 1.72
N THR A 41 -1.28 3.93 1.62
CA THR A 41 -0.41 5.13 1.60
C THR A 41 -0.74 6.03 0.42
N GLU A 42 -0.93 5.46 -0.78
CA GLU A 42 -1.30 6.22 -1.96
C GLU A 42 -2.67 6.89 -1.80
N VAL A 43 -3.69 6.14 -1.35
CA VAL A 43 -5.05 6.67 -1.15
C VAL A 43 -5.08 7.77 -0.08
N LEU A 44 -4.39 7.57 1.04
CA LEU A 44 -4.33 8.55 2.12
C LEU A 44 -3.57 9.82 1.69
N ALA A 45 -2.50 9.67 0.90
CA ALA A 45 -1.78 10.81 0.34
C ALA A 45 -2.63 11.58 -0.67
N GLN A 46 -3.35 10.89 -1.56
CA GLN A 46 -4.29 11.51 -2.51
C GLN A 46 -5.43 12.26 -1.79
N LYS A 47 -5.85 11.78 -0.61
CA LYS A 47 -6.83 12.45 0.24
C LYS A 47 -6.24 13.58 1.11
N GLY A 48 -4.93 13.80 1.07
CA GLY A 48 -4.24 14.80 1.90
C GLY A 48 -4.21 14.46 3.39
N LEU A 49 -4.42 13.20 3.75
CA LEU A 49 -4.43 12.74 5.15
C LEU A 49 -3.04 12.40 5.68
N ILE A 50 -2.10 12.11 4.78
CA ILE A 50 -0.67 11.92 5.09
C ILE A 50 0.17 12.63 4.04
N GLU A 51 1.43 12.93 4.37
CA GLU A 51 2.39 13.43 3.39
C GLU A 51 2.68 12.37 2.31
N PRO A 52 2.73 12.76 1.03
CA PRO A 52 3.07 11.82 -0.02
C PRO A 52 4.50 11.31 0.20
N PRO A 53 4.72 9.98 0.18
CA PRO A 53 6.06 9.44 0.32
C PRO A 53 6.95 10.04 -0.79
N LYS A 54 8.13 10.53 -0.42
CA LYS A 54 9.09 11.22 -1.32
C LYS A 54 9.43 10.45 -2.61
N LYS A 55 9.15 9.14 -2.68
CA LYS A 55 9.31 8.31 -3.87
C LYS A 55 8.27 8.55 -4.97
N LEU A 56 7.13 9.18 -4.66
CA LEU A 56 6.11 9.52 -5.65
C LEU A 56 6.40 10.84 -6.39
N LEU A 57 7.33 11.68 -5.91
CA LEU A 57 7.72 12.90 -6.62
C LEU A 57 8.38 12.62 -7.98
N ASN A 58 8.97 11.44 -8.18
CA ASN A 58 9.73 11.15 -9.40
C ASN A 58 8.89 10.57 -10.56
N TRP A 59 7.58 10.35 -10.41
CA TRP A 59 6.73 9.94 -11.55
C TRP A 59 6.20 11.16 -12.31
N SER A 60 5.96 12.27 -11.61
CA SER A 60 5.38 13.48 -12.21
C SER A 60 6.34 14.26 -13.14
N ASP A 61 7.66 14.03 -13.06
CA ASP A 61 8.69 14.74 -13.84
C ASP A 61 9.10 14.05 -15.16
N ARG A 62 8.47 12.93 -15.56
CA ARG A 62 8.77 12.24 -16.84
C ARG A 62 7.82 12.57 -18.00
N LYS A 63 7.10 13.69 -17.93
CA LYS A 63 6.36 14.26 -19.08
C LYS A 63 6.76 15.71 -19.32
N THR A 64 7.98 15.90 -19.81
CA THR A 64 8.39 17.05 -20.63
C THR A 64 9.42 16.58 -21.62
#